data_AF-A0A953AIR5-F1
#
_entry.id   AF-A0A953AIR5-F1
#
_cell.length_a   1.000
_cell.length_b   1.000
_cell.length_c   1.000
_cell.angle_alpha   90.00
_cell.angle_beta   90.00
_cell.angle_gamma   90.00
#
_symmetry.space_group_name_H-M   'P 1'
#
loop_
_entity.id
_entity.type
_entity.pdbx_description
1 polymer ?
#
loop_
_entity_poly.entity_id
_entity_poly.type
_entity_poly.pdbx_seq_one_letter_code
_entity_poly.pdbx_strand_id
1 'polypeptide(L)'
;MPLLPSQAAADLLAKLRRGEVFPYGAGRWCCFATQELNETFDRHLWQGAADGWALWKGESFDQYDPHGAEARVCPPSEQALREAYKSRPGSGSIVSESVSVARRAEALRREVGRPRVAFRDVTRATDSRTVRAVLVPPKTFLTHKAPYLTFVDGDDRARAACLGILNSLPFDWQARRFVETNLTFVILEGLRVPRLTDEAYEAIARAAARLSCPDERFAAFAEACGVECGPLDPKERERLRVEIDAWVAHAWDLDDAELELVVSDFTLDAVPETYRARLRQRLADLRRPSSMVQ
;
A
#
# COMPACT_ATOMS: atom_id res chain seq x y z
N MET A 1 19.03 4.48 -12.54
CA MET A 1 19.17 5.85 -11.97
C MET A 1 17.79 6.46 -11.83
N PRO A 2 17.53 7.36 -10.85
CA PRO A 2 16.23 7.99 -10.73
C PRO A 2 15.91 8.88 -11.95
N LEU A 3 14.67 8.87 -12.41
CA LEU A 3 14.12 9.75 -13.44
C LEU A 3 13.83 11.13 -12.82
N LEU A 4 14.70 12.12 -13.07
CA LEU A 4 14.61 13.45 -12.49
C LEU A 4 14.53 14.51 -13.59
N PRO A 5 13.35 15.09 -13.87
CA PRO A 5 13.16 16.03 -14.98
C PRO A 5 13.70 17.44 -14.72
N SER A 6 14.02 17.78 -13.46
CA SER A 6 14.46 19.12 -13.07
C SER A 6 15.32 19.08 -11.80
N GLN A 7 16.02 20.19 -11.52
CA GLN A 7 16.73 20.36 -10.25
C GLN A 7 15.77 20.34 -9.05
N ALA A 8 14.60 20.97 -9.16
CA ALA A 8 13.58 20.94 -8.11
C ALA A 8 13.13 19.49 -7.78
N ALA A 9 13.00 18.62 -8.79
CA ALA A 9 12.71 17.21 -8.56
C ALA A 9 13.88 16.48 -7.87
N ALA A 10 15.13 16.83 -8.20
CA ALA A 10 16.29 16.27 -7.52
C ALA A 10 16.35 16.70 -6.05
N ASP A 11 16.06 17.98 -5.76
CA ASP A 11 16.07 18.54 -4.40
C ASP A 11 14.95 17.93 -3.55
N LEU A 12 13.74 17.84 -4.10
CA LEU A 12 12.61 17.17 -3.44
C LEU A 12 12.93 15.70 -3.17
N LEU A 13 13.47 14.96 -4.14
CA LEU A 13 13.88 13.58 -3.91
C LEU A 13 14.91 13.50 -2.78
N ALA A 14 15.93 14.37 -2.78
CA ALA A 14 16.94 14.41 -1.73
C ALA A 14 16.34 14.70 -0.33
N LYS A 15 15.32 15.56 -0.24
CA LYS A 15 14.53 15.79 0.99
C LYS A 15 13.83 14.51 1.44
N LEU A 16 13.08 13.85 0.56
CA LEU A 16 12.36 12.60 0.88
C LEU A 16 13.33 11.47 1.28
N ARG A 17 14.55 11.43 0.71
CA ARG A 17 15.58 10.43 1.06
C ARG A 17 16.04 10.49 2.52
N ARG A 18 15.75 11.58 3.26
CA ARG A 18 16.07 11.72 4.70
C ARG A 18 15.16 10.90 5.62
N GLY A 19 14.03 10.39 5.11
CA GLY A 19 13.15 9.52 5.89
C GLY A 19 13.67 8.09 6.02
N GLU A 20 12.89 7.29 6.73
CA GLU A 20 13.20 5.89 7.02
C GLU A 20 12.84 5.00 5.84
N VAL A 21 13.54 3.88 5.69
CA VAL A 21 13.21 2.90 4.65
C VAL A 21 11.84 2.28 4.92
N PHE A 22 11.06 2.08 3.86
CA PHE A 22 9.68 1.60 3.92
C PHE A 22 9.45 0.37 4.82
N PRO A 23 10.30 -0.68 4.81
CA PRO A 23 10.11 -1.89 5.61
C PRO A 23 9.99 -1.66 7.12
N TYR A 24 10.58 -0.59 7.65
CA TYR A 24 10.57 -0.29 9.09
C TYR A 24 9.57 0.78 9.50
N GLY A 25 8.81 1.37 8.57
CA GLY A 25 7.68 2.23 8.90
C GLY A 25 7.96 3.40 9.83
N ALA A 26 9.19 3.90 9.85
CA ALA A 26 9.67 4.84 10.88
C ALA A 26 9.37 4.41 12.33
N GLY A 27 9.44 3.10 12.61
CA GLY A 27 9.15 2.48 13.90
C GLY A 27 7.71 2.00 14.09
N ARG A 28 6.79 2.25 13.14
CA ARG A 28 5.37 1.88 13.26
C ARG A 28 5.06 0.45 12.82
N TRP A 29 5.91 -0.15 11.99
CA TRP A 29 5.79 -1.55 11.56
C TRP A 29 7.14 -2.14 11.19
N CYS A 30 7.20 -3.46 11.08
CA CYS A 30 8.28 -4.15 10.40
C CYS A 30 7.68 -5.13 9.39
N CYS A 31 7.90 -4.92 8.09
CA CYS A 31 7.31 -5.75 7.05
C CYS A 31 8.26 -6.04 5.88
N PHE A 32 7.93 -7.05 5.08
CA PHE A 32 8.64 -7.37 3.84
C PHE A 32 7.65 -7.88 2.78
N ALA A 33 7.99 -7.72 1.50
CA ALA A 33 7.16 -8.20 0.40
C ALA A 33 7.39 -9.69 0.11
N THR A 34 6.32 -10.41 -0.23
CA THR A 34 6.35 -11.82 -0.59
C THR A 34 5.48 -12.10 -1.82
N GLN A 35 5.90 -13.07 -2.64
CA GLN A 35 5.07 -13.68 -3.68
C GLN A 35 4.58 -15.05 -3.21
N GLU A 36 3.35 -15.39 -3.58
CA GLU A 36 2.69 -16.63 -3.18
C GLU A 36 2.76 -17.69 -4.29
N LEU A 37 1.73 -17.78 -5.14
CA LEU A 37 1.67 -18.77 -6.23
C LEU A 37 2.21 -18.20 -7.55
N ASN A 38 2.92 -19.00 -8.33
CA ASN A 38 3.44 -18.64 -9.64
C ASN A 38 2.49 -19.13 -10.75
N GLU A 39 2.03 -18.23 -11.63
CA GLU A 39 1.02 -18.61 -12.66
C GLU A 39 1.51 -19.60 -13.72
N THR A 40 2.83 -19.70 -13.88
CA THR A 40 3.47 -20.61 -14.83
C THR A 40 3.75 -21.96 -14.18
N PHE A 41 4.40 -21.95 -13.01
CA PHE A 41 4.87 -23.19 -12.38
C PHE A 41 3.76 -23.91 -11.57
N ASP A 42 2.85 -23.15 -10.97
CA ASP A 42 1.89 -23.70 -10.01
C ASP A 42 0.51 -23.90 -10.62
N ARG A 43 0.36 -23.70 -11.94
CA ARG A 43 -0.94 -23.78 -12.65
C ARG A 43 -1.71 -25.06 -12.38
N HIS A 44 -0.99 -26.17 -12.22
CA HIS A 44 -1.55 -27.48 -11.93
C HIS A 44 -2.35 -27.53 -10.62
N LEU A 45 -2.10 -26.60 -9.68
CA LEU A 45 -2.79 -26.54 -8.38
C LEU A 45 -4.24 -26.05 -8.47
N TRP A 46 -4.63 -25.41 -9.57
CA TRP A 46 -5.99 -24.89 -9.76
C TRP A 46 -6.58 -25.19 -11.14
N GLN A 47 -5.91 -26.02 -11.94
CA GLN A 47 -6.42 -26.43 -13.24
C GLN A 47 -7.68 -27.30 -13.06
N GLY A 48 -8.81 -26.83 -13.62
CA GLY A 48 -10.09 -27.55 -13.52
C GLY A 48 -10.77 -27.43 -12.15
N ALA A 49 -10.28 -26.57 -11.25
CA ALA A 49 -10.93 -26.33 -9.97
C ALA A 49 -12.28 -25.64 -10.16
N ALA A 50 -13.31 -26.17 -9.49
CA ALA A 50 -14.66 -25.60 -9.48
C ALA A 50 -15.00 -24.88 -8.15
N ASP A 51 -14.23 -25.14 -7.10
CA ASP A 51 -14.41 -24.56 -5.77
C ASP A 51 -13.04 -24.32 -5.11
N GLY A 52 -13.00 -23.49 -4.08
CA GLY A 52 -11.80 -23.14 -3.33
C GLY A 52 -11.77 -21.68 -2.90
N TRP A 53 -10.58 -21.23 -2.53
CA TRP A 53 -10.32 -19.82 -2.26
C TRP A 53 -10.22 -19.05 -3.57
N ALA A 54 -10.57 -17.77 -3.54
CA ALA A 54 -10.33 -16.92 -4.70
C ALA A 54 -8.82 -16.87 -4.99
N LEU A 55 -8.44 -16.88 -6.26
CA LEU A 55 -7.06 -16.74 -6.74
C LEU A 55 -6.96 -15.45 -7.54
N TRP A 56 -6.37 -14.43 -6.92
CA TRP A 56 -6.28 -13.08 -7.45
C TRP A 56 -4.93 -12.82 -8.10
N LYS A 57 -4.94 -11.99 -9.14
CA LYS A 57 -3.74 -11.46 -9.82
C LYS A 57 -3.73 -9.94 -9.73
N GLY A 58 -2.72 -9.30 -10.32
CA GLY A 58 -2.59 -7.84 -10.26
C GLY A 58 -3.81 -7.07 -10.82
N GLU A 59 -4.51 -7.63 -11.81
CA GLU A 59 -5.72 -7.03 -12.39
C GLU A 59 -6.98 -7.23 -11.53
N SER A 60 -6.90 -8.02 -10.46
CA SER A 60 -8.04 -8.29 -9.58
C SER A 60 -8.33 -7.16 -8.59
N PHE A 61 -7.53 -6.10 -8.55
CA PHE A 61 -7.73 -4.97 -7.66
C PHE A 61 -7.15 -3.65 -8.18
N ASP A 62 -7.62 -2.57 -7.56
CA ASP A 62 -7.07 -1.21 -7.67
C ASP A 62 -6.87 -0.59 -6.26
N GLN A 63 -6.45 0.68 -6.20
CA GLN A 63 -6.27 1.43 -4.97
C GLN A 63 -7.51 1.37 -4.09
N TYR A 64 -7.40 0.69 -2.95
CA TYR A 64 -8.49 0.47 -2.01
C TYR A 64 -9.74 -0.19 -2.64
N ASP A 65 -9.62 -0.86 -3.78
CA ASP A 65 -10.74 -1.46 -4.50
C ASP A 65 -10.51 -2.98 -4.69
N PRO A 66 -11.05 -3.81 -3.79
CA PRO A 66 -10.93 -5.27 -3.82
C PRO A 66 -11.99 -5.91 -4.74
N HIS A 67 -12.04 -5.48 -6.01
CA HIS A 67 -13.11 -5.86 -6.95
C HIS A 67 -13.05 -7.32 -7.45
N GLY A 68 -11.90 -8.00 -7.34
CA GLY A 68 -11.76 -9.42 -7.67
C GLY A 68 -11.92 -9.74 -9.15
N ALA A 69 -11.67 -8.78 -10.05
CA ALA A 69 -11.82 -9.01 -11.48
C ALA A 69 -10.89 -10.14 -11.96
N GLU A 70 -11.42 -10.98 -12.84
CA GLU A 70 -10.72 -12.15 -13.40
C GLU A 70 -10.20 -13.15 -12.34
N ALA A 71 -10.79 -13.13 -11.14
CA ALA A 71 -10.45 -14.10 -10.11
C ALA A 71 -10.76 -15.52 -10.58
N ARG A 72 -9.79 -16.40 -10.35
CA ARG A 72 -9.98 -17.85 -10.47
C ARG A 72 -10.30 -18.43 -9.10
N VAL A 73 -10.54 -19.73 -9.03
CA VAL A 73 -10.60 -20.46 -7.76
C VAL A 73 -9.40 -21.39 -7.65
N CYS A 74 -8.83 -21.50 -6.46
CA CYS A 74 -7.78 -22.44 -6.13
C CYS A 74 -8.14 -23.14 -4.81
N PRO A 75 -8.29 -24.49 -4.80
CA PRO A 75 -8.52 -25.22 -3.57
C PRO A 75 -7.34 -25.01 -2.62
N PRO A 76 -7.58 -24.75 -1.32
CA PRO A 76 -6.51 -24.66 -0.31
C PRO A 76 -5.97 -26.05 0.05
N SER A 77 -5.51 -26.79 -0.97
CA SER A 77 -4.89 -28.09 -0.82
C SER A 77 -3.59 -27.99 -0.03
N GLU A 78 -3.10 -29.11 0.50
CA GLU A 78 -1.81 -29.13 1.20
C GLU A 78 -0.67 -28.62 0.32
N GLN A 79 -0.71 -28.90 -0.99
CA GLN A 79 0.28 -28.42 -1.97
C GLN A 79 0.18 -26.90 -2.17
N ALA A 80 -1.03 -26.35 -2.34
CA ALA A 80 -1.23 -24.91 -2.47
C ALA A 80 -0.79 -24.14 -1.22
N LEU A 81 -1.12 -24.67 -0.03
CA LEU A 81 -0.68 -24.08 1.23
C LEU A 81 0.84 -24.19 1.42
N ARG A 82 1.45 -25.32 1.03
CA ARG A 82 2.91 -25.49 1.06
C ARG A 82 3.61 -24.48 0.16
N GLU A 83 3.06 -24.21 -1.03
CA GLU A 83 3.58 -23.18 -1.92
C GLU A 83 3.38 -21.78 -1.37
N ALA A 84 2.24 -21.50 -0.72
CA ALA A 84 2.03 -20.21 -0.05
C ALA A 84 3.00 -20.00 1.12
N TYR A 85 3.28 -21.06 1.90
CA TYR A 85 4.14 -21.04 3.07
C TYR A 85 5.62 -21.21 2.73
N LYS A 86 6.18 -20.22 2.04
CA LYS A 86 7.60 -20.20 1.66
C LYS A 86 8.50 -20.43 2.89
N SER A 87 9.50 -21.31 2.74
CA SER A 87 10.39 -21.73 3.83
C SER A 87 11.37 -20.65 4.30
N ARG A 88 11.74 -19.73 3.39
CA ARG A 88 12.67 -18.61 3.66
C ARG A 88 12.09 -17.28 3.16
N PRO A 89 10.93 -16.85 3.68
CA PRO A 89 10.20 -15.73 3.10
C PRO A 89 10.92 -14.41 3.39
N GLY A 90 11.02 -13.54 2.39
CA GLY A 90 11.76 -12.28 2.46
C GLY A 90 13.29 -12.44 2.50
N SER A 91 13.86 -13.53 1.96
CA SER A 91 15.32 -13.77 2.02
C SER A 91 16.16 -12.67 1.36
N GLY A 92 15.61 -11.98 0.37
CA GLY A 92 16.24 -10.82 -0.28
C GLY A 92 15.81 -9.47 0.31
N SER A 93 15.05 -9.46 1.39
CA SER A 93 14.60 -8.24 2.06
C SER A 93 15.67 -7.69 2.99
N ILE A 94 15.75 -6.37 3.12
CA ILE A 94 16.64 -5.72 4.10
C ILE A 94 16.32 -6.13 5.55
N VAL A 95 15.07 -6.53 5.83
CA VAL A 95 14.70 -7.00 7.18
C VAL A 95 15.32 -8.35 7.51
N SER A 96 15.88 -9.07 6.53
CA SER A 96 16.55 -10.35 6.76
C SER A 96 17.84 -10.22 7.59
N GLU A 97 18.43 -9.02 7.64
CA GLU A 97 19.62 -8.70 8.44
C GLU A 97 19.31 -8.63 9.94
N SER A 98 18.07 -8.25 10.30
CA SER A 98 17.64 -8.02 11.68
C SER A 98 16.57 -9.00 12.17
N VAL A 99 15.86 -9.69 11.26
CA VAL A 99 14.77 -10.61 11.57
C VAL A 99 15.09 -12.03 11.12
N SER A 100 15.12 -12.97 12.08
CA SER A 100 15.40 -14.38 11.82
C SER A 100 14.39 -14.99 10.84
N VAL A 101 14.85 -16.02 10.10
CA VAL A 101 14.01 -16.77 9.16
C VAL A 101 12.77 -17.35 9.86
N ALA A 102 12.93 -17.84 11.11
CA ALA A 102 11.82 -18.38 11.89
C ALA A 102 10.73 -17.33 12.17
N ARG A 103 11.10 -16.12 12.62
CA ARG A 103 10.14 -15.02 12.85
C ARG A 103 9.44 -14.59 11.56
N ARG A 104 10.17 -14.51 10.45
CA ARG A 104 9.57 -14.19 9.13
C ARG A 104 8.61 -15.26 8.64
N ALA A 105 8.96 -16.54 8.80
CA ALA A 105 8.09 -17.65 8.42
C ALA A 105 6.84 -17.75 9.32
N GLU A 106 6.95 -17.42 10.60
CA GLU A 106 5.80 -17.31 11.49
C GLU A 106 4.88 -16.16 11.07
N ALA A 107 5.45 -14.98 10.80
CA ALA A 107 4.71 -13.82 10.32
C ALA A 107 3.92 -14.11 9.04
N LEU A 108 4.56 -14.72 8.05
CA LEU A 108 3.91 -15.10 6.79
C LEU A 108 2.71 -16.04 7.03
N ARG A 109 2.86 -17.03 7.91
CA ARG A 109 1.77 -17.97 8.22
C ARG A 109 0.56 -17.28 8.84
N ARG A 110 0.75 -16.16 9.54
CA ARG A 110 -0.36 -15.36 10.10
C ARG A 110 -1.11 -14.55 9.04
N GLU A 111 -0.47 -14.21 7.92
CA GLU A 111 -1.06 -13.37 6.87
C GLU A 111 -1.91 -14.18 5.88
N VAL A 112 -1.44 -15.35 5.44
CA VAL A 112 -2.15 -16.17 4.45
C VAL A 112 -3.54 -16.55 4.97
N GLY A 113 -4.57 -16.28 4.16
CA GLY A 113 -5.96 -16.52 4.49
C GLY A 113 -6.64 -15.43 5.32
N ARG A 114 -5.90 -14.43 5.81
CA ARG A 114 -6.44 -13.22 6.47
C ARG A 114 -6.50 -12.04 5.50
N PRO A 115 -7.20 -10.94 5.87
CA PRO A 115 -7.07 -9.69 5.14
C PRO A 115 -5.61 -9.22 5.17
N ARG A 116 -5.02 -8.94 4.01
CA ARG A 116 -3.61 -8.57 3.90
C ARG A 116 -3.35 -7.55 2.81
N VAL A 117 -2.32 -6.72 3.01
CA VAL A 117 -1.98 -5.64 2.09
C VAL A 117 -1.24 -6.20 0.88
N ALA A 118 -1.84 -6.09 -0.30
CA ALA A 118 -1.21 -6.46 -1.58
C ALA A 118 -0.99 -5.24 -2.47
N PHE A 119 -0.09 -5.36 -3.44
CA PHE A 119 0.18 -4.32 -4.42
C PHE A 119 0.44 -4.92 -5.81
N ARG A 120 0.26 -4.12 -6.86
CA ARG A 120 0.52 -4.55 -8.24
C ARG A 120 2.02 -4.54 -8.53
N ASP A 121 2.54 -5.67 -9.00
CA ASP A 121 3.92 -5.78 -9.50
C ASP A 121 4.07 -5.02 -10.83
N VAL A 122 3.22 -5.31 -11.80
CA VAL A 122 3.28 -4.69 -13.13
C VAL A 122 2.71 -3.27 -13.09
N THR A 123 3.58 -2.28 -13.30
CA THR A 123 3.23 -0.86 -13.34
C THR A 123 4.37 -0.03 -13.94
N ARG A 124 4.06 1.14 -14.49
CA ARG A 124 5.03 2.05 -15.13
C ARG A 124 5.02 3.41 -14.45
N ALA A 125 6.12 4.16 -14.60
CA ALA A 125 6.21 5.55 -14.13
C ALA A 125 5.20 6.49 -14.80
N THR A 126 4.67 6.12 -15.96
CA THR A 126 3.69 6.91 -16.73
C THR A 126 2.23 6.47 -16.52
N ASP A 127 1.98 5.44 -15.72
CA ASP A 127 0.60 5.03 -15.40
C ASP A 127 -0.11 6.15 -14.62
N SER A 128 -1.44 6.16 -14.61
CA SER A 128 -2.23 7.11 -13.80
C SER A 128 -1.83 7.06 -12.32
N ARG A 129 -1.47 5.87 -11.83
CA ARG A 129 -0.89 5.59 -10.50
C ARG A 129 0.19 4.52 -10.65
N THR A 130 1.38 4.77 -10.09
CA THR A 130 2.48 3.80 -10.12
C THR A 130 2.43 2.84 -8.94
N VAL A 131 1.91 3.27 -7.78
CA VAL A 131 1.72 2.38 -6.63
C VAL A 131 0.23 2.15 -6.43
N ARG A 132 -0.20 0.90 -6.62
CA ARG A 132 -1.60 0.48 -6.49
C ARG A 132 -1.69 -0.64 -5.48
N ALA A 133 -2.14 -0.31 -4.28
CA ALA A 133 -2.23 -1.23 -3.16
C ALA A 133 -3.66 -1.38 -2.65
N VAL A 134 -3.97 -2.55 -2.10
CA VAL A 134 -5.30 -2.91 -1.60
C VAL A 134 -5.20 -3.76 -0.35
N LEU A 135 -6.27 -3.77 0.44
CA LEU A 135 -6.52 -4.83 1.42
C LEU A 135 -7.27 -5.97 0.72
N VAL A 136 -6.59 -7.10 0.54
CA VAL A 136 -7.18 -8.31 -0.06
C VAL A 136 -8.13 -8.95 0.94
N PRO A 137 -9.30 -9.47 0.54
CA PRO A 137 -10.22 -10.15 1.43
C PRO A 137 -9.64 -11.47 1.98
N PRO A 138 -10.14 -11.96 3.12
CA PRO A 138 -9.70 -13.24 3.68
C PRO A 138 -9.96 -14.40 2.70
N LYS A 139 -9.29 -15.53 2.93
CA LYS A 139 -9.42 -16.76 2.11
C LYS A 139 -9.23 -16.49 0.61
N THR A 140 -8.18 -15.73 0.29
CA THR A 140 -7.77 -15.40 -1.08
C THR A 140 -6.29 -15.74 -1.24
N PHE A 141 -5.97 -16.54 -2.26
CA PHE A 141 -4.62 -16.76 -2.76
C PHE A 141 -4.25 -15.65 -3.74
N LEU A 142 -2.95 -15.33 -3.83
CA LEU A 142 -2.43 -14.34 -4.76
C LEU A 142 -1.45 -14.98 -5.74
N THR A 143 -1.41 -14.48 -6.97
CA THR A 143 -0.36 -14.84 -7.91
C THR A 143 0.85 -13.92 -7.74
N HIS A 144 2.00 -14.32 -8.28
CA HIS A 144 3.26 -13.58 -8.21
C HIS A 144 3.19 -12.13 -8.75
N LYS A 145 2.15 -11.76 -9.52
CA LYS A 145 1.90 -10.39 -10.00
C LYS A 145 1.07 -9.52 -9.04
N ALA A 146 0.60 -10.12 -7.95
CA ALA A 146 -0.04 -9.48 -6.81
C ALA A 146 0.74 -9.78 -5.52
N PRO A 147 2.02 -9.37 -5.41
CA PRO A 147 2.77 -9.53 -4.18
C PRO A 147 2.07 -8.85 -3.00
N TYR A 148 2.33 -9.36 -1.80
CA TYR A 148 1.75 -8.84 -0.57
C TYR A 148 2.81 -8.59 0.50
N LEU A 149 2.46 -7.73 1.46
CA LEU A 149 3.29 -7.41 2.60
C LEU A 149 3.03 -8.39 3.73
N THR A 150 4.10 -8.94 4.27
CA THR A 150 4.10 -9.74 5.49
C THR A 150 4.58 -8.88 6.65
N PHE A 151 3.76 -8.70 7.67
CA PHE A 151 4.12 -7.88 8.84
C PHE A 151 4.67 -8.78 9.96
N VAL A 152 5.95 -8.59 10.26
CA VAL A 152 6.63 -9.21 11.40
C VAL A 152 6.09 -8.61 12.69
N ASP A 153 6.00 -7.29 12.72
CA ASP A 153 5.49 -6.47 13.82
C ASP A 153 4.48 -5.44 13.25
N GLY A 154 3.42 -5.15 14.01
CA GLY A 154 2.35 -4.24 13.61
C GLY A 154 0.95 -4.87 13.71
N ASP A 155 0.00 -4.11 14.26
CA ASP A 155 -1.42 -4.46 14.32
C ASP A 155 -2.15 -4.07 13.02
N ASP A 156 -3.47 -4.20 13.01
CA ASP A 156 -4.28 -3.87 11.83
C ASP A 156 -4.29 -2.36 11.52
N ARG A 157 -4.10 -1.50 12.53
CA ARG A 157 -3.89 -0.06 12.30
C ARG A 157 -2.57 0.20 11.62
N ALA A 158 -1.51 -0.52 11.96
CA ALA A 158 -0.23 -0.43 11.25
C ALA A 158 -0.36 -0.89 9.79
N ARG A 159 -1.12 -1.97 9.52
CA ARG A 159 -1.45 -2.40 8.14
C ARG A 159 -2.21 -1.32 7.38
N ALA A 160 -3.20 -0.70 8.02
CA ALA A 160 -4.00 0.37 7.42
C ALA A 160 -3.15 1.63 7.15
N ALA A 161 -2.33 2.07 8.10
CA ALA A 161 -1.43 3.22 7.92
C ALA A 161 -0.43 2.98 6.79
N CYS A 162 0.15 1.78 6.73
CA CYS A 162 1.04 1.35 5.66
C CYS A 162 0.33 1.40 4.29
N LEU A 163 -0.89 0.85 4.21
CA LEU A 163 -1.72 0.92 3.00
C LEU A 163 -2.06 2.37 2.59
N GLY A 164 -2.34 3.23 3.57
CA GLY A 164 -2.52 4.67 3.38
C GLY A 164 -1.33 5.32 2.69
N ILE A 165 -0.13 5.10 3.23
CA ILE A 165 1.12 5.63 2.69
C ILE A 165 1.41 5.07 1.29
N LEU A 166 1.27 3.75 1.07
CA LEU A 166 1.48 3.13 -0.25
C LEU A 166 0.65 3.81 -1.35
N ASN A 167 -0.59 4.16 -1.03
CA ASN A 167 -1.52 4.78 -1.97
C ASN A 167 -1.48 6.32 -1.96
N SER A 168 -0.56 6.95 -1.22
CA SER A 168 -0.41 8.41 -1.17
C SER A 168 0.35 8.97 -2.37
N LEU A 169 0.05 10.21 -2.76
CA LEU A 169 0.73 10.90 -3.87
C LEU A 169 2.24 11.09 -3.63
N PRO A 170 2.72 11.52 -2.44
CA PRO A 170 4.17 11.64 -2.21
C PRO A 170 4.93 10.31 -2.31
N PHE A 171 4.31 9.19 -1.90
CA PHE A 171 4.93 7.87 -2.02
C PHE A 171 4.93 7.36 -3.46
N ASP A 172 3.82 7.52 -4.17
CA ASP A 172 3.69 7.19 -5.60
C ASP A 172 4.67 8.00 -6.46
N TRP A 173 4.83 9.29 -6.17
CA TRP A 173 5.79 10.16 -6.84
C TRP A 173 7.24 9.68 -6.66
N GLN A 174 7.63 9.22 -5.47
CA GLN A 174 8.94 8.59 -5.28
C GLN A 174 9.09 7.33 -6.16
N ALA A 175 8.08 6.45 -6.17
CA ALA A 175 8.10 5.24 -6.98
C ALA A 175 8.27 5.53 -8.48
N ARG A 176 7.61 6.57 -9.01
CA ARG A 176 7.75 7.04 -10.39
C ARG A 176 9.18 7.42 -10.78
N ARG A 177 10.04 7.75 -9.81
CA ARG A 177 11.46 8.04 -10.10
C ARG A 177 12.24 6.78 -10.41
N PHE A 178 11.82 5.62 -9.93
CA PHE A 178 12.61 4.38 -9.98
C PHE A 178 11.96 3.25 -10.79
N VAL A 179 10.64 3.28 -10.98
CA VAL A 179 9.91 2.25 -11.70
C VAL A 179 10.00 2.47 -13.21
N GLU A 180 10.38 1.42 -13.93
CA GLU A 180 10.28 1.38 -15.40
C GLU A 180 9.04 0.59 -15.83
N THR A 181 8.98 -0.71 -15.50
CA THR A 181 7.91 -1.63 -15.92
C THR A 181 7.33 -2.48 -14.80
N ASN A 182 7.99 -2.52 -13.63
CA ASN A 182 7.55 -3.26 -12.47
C ASN A 182 7.96 -2.54 -11.18
N LEU A 183 7.09 -2.57 -10.17
CA LEU A 183 7.42 -2.19 -8.79
C LEU A 183 8.09 -3.38 -8.11
N THR A 184 9.39 -3.54 -8.34
CA THR A 184 10.17 -4.62 -7.75
C THR A 184 10.33 -4.45 -6.23
N PHE A 185 10.63 -5.53 -5.52
CA PHE A 185 10.82 -5.49 -4.07
C PHE A 185 11.98 -4.58 -3.65
N VAL A 186 13.08 -4.59 -4.41
CA VAL A 186 14.23 -3.70 -4.15
C VAL A 186 13.83 -2.23 -4.29
N ILE A 187 12.99 -1.89 -5.28
CA ILE A 187 12.47 -0.52 -5.43
C ILE A 187 11.59 -0.19 -4.22
N LEU A 188 10.58 -1.01 -3.92
CA LEU A 188 9.64 -0.76 -2.83
C LEU A 188 10.36 -0.60 -1.47
N GLU A 189 11.27 -1.51 -1.14
CA GLU A 189 12.03 -1.44 0.11
C GLU A 189 12.98 -0.25 0.16
N GLY A 190 13.44 0.20 -1.01
CA GLY A 190 14.27 1.39 -1.15
C GLY A 190 13.52 2.71 -0.96
N LEU A 191 12.19 2.75 -1.12
CA LEU A 191 11.37 3.97 -0.94
C LEU A 191 11.36 4.42 0.53
N ARG A 192 11.11 5.71 0.74
CA ARG A 192 11.13 6.30 2.08
C ARG A 192 9.75 6.65 2.59
N VAL A 193 9.61 6.56 3.91
CA VAL A 193 8.42 6.96 4.66
C VAL A 193 8.77 8.07 5.66
N PRO A 194 7.87 9.04 5.88
CA PRO A 194 8.11 10.10 6.86
C PRO A 194 7.91 9.56 8.28
N ARG A 195 8.47 10.26 9.27
CA ARG A 195 8.09 10.05 10.66
C ARG A 195 6.70 10.63 10.89
N LEU A 196 5.77 9.81 11.35
CA LEU A 196 4.41 10.25 11.66
C LEU A 196 4.26 10.61 13.14
N THR A 197 3.61 11.75 13.42
CA THR A 197 3.01 12.01 14.73
C THR A 197 1.92 10.97 15.00
N ASP A 198 1.54 10.79 16.27
CA ASP A 198 0.45 9.85 16.62
C ASP A 198 -0.88 10.27 15.96
N GLU A 199 -1.14 11.58 15.87
CA GLU A 199 -2.31 12.12 15.19
C GLU A 199 -2.30 11.80 13.68
N ALA A 200 -1.20 12.05 12.99
CA ALA A 200 -1.08 11.74 11.56
C ALA A 200 -1.20 10.23 11.31
N TYR A 201 -0.57 9.42 12.16
CA TYR A 201 -0.67 7.96 12.09
C TYR A 201 -2.12 7.48 12.24
N GLU A 202 -2.85 7.95 13.26
CA GLU A 202 -4.24 7.56 13.51
C GLU A 202 -5.17 8.05 12.38
N ALA A 203 -4.98 9.28 11.89
CA ALA A 203 -5.78 9.84 10.82
C ALA A 203 -5.61 9.05 9.51
N ILE A 204 -4.37 8.73 9.14
CA ILE A 204 -4.07 7.91 7.96
C ILE A 204 -4.62 6.49 8.14
N ALA A 205 -4.40 5.85 9.29
CA ALA A 205 -4.85 4.50 9.57
C ALA A 205 -6.37 4.38 9.45
N ARG A 206 -7.13 5.28 10.10
CA ARG A 206 -8.60 5.28 10.05
C ARG A 206 -9.12 5.52 8.64
N ALA A 207 -8.57 6.51 7.93
CA ALA A 207 -9.02 6.82 6.58
C ALA A 207 -8.76 5.65 5.61
N ALA A 208 -7.57 5.04 5.68
CA ALA A 208 -7.21 3.89 4.86
C ALA A 208 -8.06 2.66 5.20
N ALA A 209 -8.29 2.37 6.48
CA ALA A 209 -9.15 1.28 6.91
C ALA A 209 -10.58 1.46 6.40
N ARG A 210 -11.16 2.67 6.55
CA ARG A 210 -12.52 2.96 6.09
C ARG A 210 -12.67 2.83 4.57
N LEU A 211 -11.66 3.24 3.81
CA LEU A 211 -11.58 3.06 2.35
C LEU A 211 -11.53 1.58 1.93
N SER A 212 -10.91 0.74 2.76
CA SER A 212 -10.63 -0.68 2.48
C SER A 212 -11.64 -1.67 3.03
N CYS A 213 -12.68 -1.23 3.75
CA CYS A 213 -13.71 -2.11 4.28
C CYS A 213 -15.07 -1.86 3.62
N PRO A 214 -15.24 -2.13 2.30
CA PRO A 214 -16.47 -1.84 1.58
C PRO A 214 -17.63 -2.81 1.90
N ASP A 215 -17.33 -3.98 2.45
CA ASP A 215 -18.31 -5.05 2.68
C ASP A 215 -17.89 -6.00 3.82
N GLU A 216 -18.82 -6.87 4.23
CA GLU A 216 -18.71 -7.78 5.38
C GLU A 216 -17.47 -8.69 5.38
N ARG A 217 -16.81 -8.91 4.22
CA ARG A 217 -15.55 -9.68 4.18
C ARG A 217 -14.45 -9.03 5.03
N PHE A 218 -14.59 -7.74 5.32
CA PHE A 218 -13.63 -6.92 6.05
C PHE A 218 -14.11 -6.49 7.45
N ALA A 219 -15.27 -6.96 7.93
CA ALA A 219 -15.87 -6.50 9.18
C ALA A 219 -14.91 -6.61 10.39
N ALA A 220 -14.19 -7.72 10.53
CA ALA A 220 -13.22 -7.91 11.61
C ALA A 220 -12.03 -6.92 11.53
N PHE A 221 -11.57 -6.58 10.32
CA PHE A 221 -10.50 -5.59 10.14
C PHE A 221 -10.99 -4.17 10.44
N ALA A 222 -12.23 -3.85 10.04
CA ALA A 222 -12.87 -2.57 10.35
C ALA A 222 -13.03 -2.38 11.85
N GLU A 223 -13.51 -3.41 12.56
CA GLU A 223 -13.65 -3.41 14.02
C GLU A 223 -12.29 -3.20 14.72
N ALA A 224 -11.26 -3.95 14.32
CA ALA A 224 -9.91 -3.81 14.87
C ALA A 224 -9.33 -2.39 14.67
N CYS A 225 -9.66 -1.75 13.55
CA CYS A 225 -9.26 -0.37 13.27
C CYS A 225 -10.19 0.68 13.91
N GLY A 226 -11.34 0.28 14.45
CA GLY A 226 -12.34 1.18 15.02
C GLY A 226 -13.02 2.07 13.98
N VAL A 227 -13.32 1.53 12.80
CA VAL A 227 -14.03 2.21 11.70
C VAL A 227 -15.27 1.44 11.27
N GLU A 228 -16.20 2.13 10.60
CA GLU A 228 -17.38 1.49 10.02
C GLU A 228 -17.02 0.61 8.82
N CYS A 229 -17.73 -0.51 8.68
CA CYS A 229 -17.67 -1.39 7.51
C CYS A 229 -18.88 -1.11 6.61
N GLY A 230 -18.66 -1.03 5.31
CA GLY A 230 -19.71 -0.82 4.31
C GLY A 230 -19.29 0.10 3.18
N PRO A 231 -20.14 0.24 2.14
CA PRO A 231 -19.80 1.02 0.97
C PRO A 231 -19.60 2.50 1.32
N LEU A 232 -18.87 3.18 0.44
CA LEU A 232 -18.66 4.64 0.48
C LEU A 232 -19.10 5.23 -0.85
N ASP A 233 -19.78 6.36 -0.80
CA ASP A 233 -20.02 7.12 -2.02
C ASP A 233 -18.70 7.71 -2.59
N PRO A 234 -18.65 8.05 -3.89
CA PRO A 234 -17.44 8.55 -4.50
C PRO A 234 -16.86 9.83 -3.87
N LYS A 235 -17.71 10.70 -3.32
CA LYS A 235 -17.28 11.98 -2.71
C LYS A 235 -16.58 11.72 -1.38
N GLU A 236 -17.11 10.80 -0.57
CA GLU A 236 -16.49 10.41 0.69
C GLU A 236 -15.20 9.62 0.45
N ARG A 237 -15.15 8.74 -0.57
CA ARG A 237 -13.90 8.10 -1.00
C ARG A 237 -12.83 9.12 -1.37
N GLU A 238 -13.20 10.14 -2.15
CA GLU A 238 -12.28 11.23 -2.50
C GLU A 238 -11.79 12.00 -1.27
N ARG A 239 -12.71 12.36 -0.36
CA ARG A 239 -12.37 13.09 0.87
C ARG A 239 -11.34 12.34 1.71
N LEU A 240 -11.52 11.04 1.92
CA LEU A 240 -10.59 10.21 2.70
C LEU A 240 -9.23 10.06 2.01
N ARG A 241 -9.18 9.98 0.68
CA ARG A 241 -7.91 9.96 -0.06
C ARG A 241 -7.18 11.29 0.06
N VAL A 242 -7.88 12.42 -0.07
CA VAL A 242 -7.32 13.76 0.15
C VAL A 242 -6.77 13.90 1.57
N GLU A 243 -7.49 13.38 2.57
CA GLU A 243 -7.03 13.39 3.97
C GLU A 243 -5.69 12.67 4.13
N ILE A 244 -5.56 11.47 3.55
CA ILE A 244 -4.31 10.70 3.57
C ILE A 244 -3.18 11.47 2.89
N ASP A 245 -3.41 11.97 1.67
CA ASP A 245 -2.40 12.72 0.92
C ASP A 245 -1.94 13.98 1.65
N ALA A 246 -2.87 14.70 2.29
CA ALA A 246 -2.55 15.89 3.05
C ALA A 246 -1.70 15.57 4.29
N TRP A 247 -2.04 14.53 5.04
CA TRP A 247 -1.24 14.11 6.19
C TRP A 247 0.15 13.61 5.81
N VAL A 248 0.28 12.87 4.71
CA VAL A 248 1.59 12.41 4.22
C VAL A 248 2.42 13.58 3.71
N ALA A 249 1.83 14.51 2.95
CA ALA A 249 2.52 15.73 2.50
C ALA A 249 2.95 16.61 3.69
N HIS A 250 2.08 16.75 4.69
CA HIS A 250 2.38 17.46 5.93
C HIS A 250 3.53 16.80 6.72
N ALA A 251 3.54 15.47 6.84
CA ALA A 251 4.60 14.74 7.53
C ALA A 251 5.97 14.83 6.82
N TRP A 252 5.97 15.11 5.52
CA TRP A 252 7.17 15.45 4.75
C TRP A 252 7.53 16.93 4.78
N ASP A 253 6.71 17.77 5.41
CA ASP A 253 6.81 19.22 5.40
C ASP A 253 6.86 19.79 3.97
N LEU A 254 6.07 19.23 3.04
CA LEU A 254 6.09 19.63 1.63
C LEU A 254 5.51 21.02 1.42
N ASP A 255 6.29 22.02 1.06
CA ASP A 255 5.78 23.36 0.74
C ASP A 255 4.83 23.36 -0.47
N ASP A 256 4.21 24.50 -0.76
CA ASP A 256 3.23 24.59 -1.85
C ASP A 256 3.86 24.31 -3.23
N ALA A 257 5.11 24.72 -3.44
CA ALA A 257 5.81 24.48 -4.70
C ALA A 257 6.22 23.00 -4.85
N GLU A 258 6.65 22.36 -3.76
CA GLU A 258 6.94 20.93 -3.71
C GLU A 258 5.68 20.09 -3.89
N LEU A 259 4.54 20.49 -3.30
CA LEU A 259 3.26 19.85 -3.52
C LEU A 259 2.84 19.97 -4.99
N GLU A 260 2.97 21.16 -5.60
CA GLU A 260 2.68 21.36 -7.01
C GLU A 260 3.56 20.47 -7.91
N LEU A 261 4.84 20.37 -7.58
CA LEU A 261 5.77 19.49 -8.28
C LEU A 261 5.40 18.00 -8.16
N VAL A 262 4.84 17.58 -7.02
CA VAL A 262 4.32 16.22 -6.85
C VAL A 262 3.10 16.01 -7.75
N VAL A 263 2.08 16.86 -7.66
CA VAL A 263 0.81 16.65 -8.36
C VAL A 263 0.92 16.88 -9.87
N SER A 264 1.90 17.66 -10.35
CA SER A 264 2.13 17.92 -11.78
C SER A 264 2.48 16.67 -12.57
N ASP A 265 3.04 15.64 -11.91
CA ASP A 265 3.42 14.38 -12.55
C ASP A 265 2.25 13.41 -12.74
N PHE A 266 1.08 13.74 -12.22
CA PHE A 266 -0.13 12.96 -12.39
C PHE A 266 -1.03 13.62 -13.43
N THR A 267 -1.71 12.81 -14.24
CA THR A 267 -2.70 13.32 -15.20
C THR A 267 -3.91 13.91 -14.47
N LEU A 268 -4.66 14.78 -15.13
CA LEU A 268 -5.91 15.33 -14.57
C LEU A 268 -7.00 14.26 -14.39
N ASP A 269 -6.96 13.17 -15.16
CA ASP A 269 -7.87 12.03 -14.95
C ASP A 269 -7.54 11.27 -13.65
N ALA A 270 -6.25 11.18 -13.31
CA ALA A 270 -5.79 10.51 -12.09
C ALA A 270 -5.95 11.38 -10.83
N VAL A 271 -5.64 12.66 -10.96
CA VAL A 271 -5.69 13.66 -9.89
C VAL A 271 -6.34 14.94 -10.46
N PRO A 272 -7.68 15.02 -10.45
CA PRO A 272 -8.43 16.15 -11.01
C PRO A 272 -8.12 17.48 -10.31
N GLU A 273 -8.38 18.60 -10.98
CA GLU A 273 -8.11 19.93 -10.38
C GLU A 273 -8.91 20.16 -9.09
N THR A 274 -10.13 19.60 -9.01
CA THR A 274 -10.94 19.63 -7.78
C THR A 274 -10.27 18.88 -6.63
N TYR A 275 -9.58 17.77 -6.92
CA TYR A 275 -8.80 17.02 -5.94
C TYR A 275 -7.59 17.84 -5.48
N ARG A 276 -6.83 18.40 -6.44
CA ARG A 276 -5.65 19.23 -6.16
C ARG A 276 -6.01 20.42 -5.29
N ALA A 277 -7.09 21.14 -5.61
CA ALA A 277 -7.57 22.26 -4.82
C ALA A 277 -7.94 21.86 -3.39
N ARG A 278 -8.63 20.73 -3.21
CA ARG A 278 -8.97 20.20 -1.87
C ARG A 278 -7.74 19.77 -1.08
N LEU A 279 -6.76 19.16 -1.75
CA LEU A 279 -5.48 18.76 -1.14
C LEU A 279 -4.70 19.98 -0.64
N ARG A 280 -4.55 21.02 -1.47
CA ARG A 280 -3.91 22.28 -1.07
C ARG A 280 -4.61 22.89 0.14
N GLN A 281 -5.94 22.99 0.09
CA GLN A 281 -6.73 23.55 1.20
C GLN A 281 -6.53 22.74 2.48
N ARG A 282 -6.61 21.42 2.40
CA ARG A 282 -6.46 20.55 3.57
C ARG A 282 -5.06 20.62 4.17
N LEU A 283 -4.01 20.64 3.33
CA LEU A 283 -2.63 20.82 3.79
C LEU A 283 -2.45 22.17 4.47
N ALA A 284 -3.02 23.25 3.91
CA ALA A 284 -3.00 24.56 4.54
C ALA A 284 -3.69 24.58 5.91
N ASP A 285 -4.82 23.85 6.06
CA ASP A 285 -5.51 23.72 7.34
C ASP A 285 -4.68 22.97 8.38
N LEU A 286 -3.95 21.91 8.00
CA LEU A 286 -3.07 21.16 8.90
C LEU A 286 -1.90 21.98 9.44
N ARG A 287 -1.45 22.98 8.67
CA ARG A 287 -0.35 23.88 9.07
C ARG A 287 -0.79 24.99 10.02
N ARG A 288 -2.10 25.25 10.15
CA ARG A 288 -2.59 26.32 11.03
C ARG A 288 -2.37 25.89 12.48
N PRO A 289 -1.76 26.74 13.32
CA PRO A 289 -1.59 26.43 14.74
C PRO A 289 -2.95 26.23 15.41
N SER A 290 -3.09 25.19 16.23
CA SER A 290 -4.34 24.81 16.92
C SER A 290 -4.88 25.84 17.93
N SER A 291 -4.31 27.05 18.00
CA SER A 291 -4.61 28.08 19.01
C SER A 291 -5.70 29.10 18.60
N MET A 292 -6.62 28.74 17.70
CA MET A 292 -7.73 29.61 17.29
C MET A 292 -9.11 28.95 17.37
N VAL A 293 -9.31 28.03 18.32
CA VAL A 293 -10.64 27.61 18.77
C VAL A 293 -10.66 27.67 20.30
N GLN A 294 -10.92 28.87 20.83
CA GLN A 294 -11.46 29.08 22.18
C GLN A 294 -12.82 29.76 22.01
#